data_AF-A0A661WC17-F1
#
_entry.id   AF-A0A661WC17-F1
#
_cell.length_a   1.000
_cell.length_b   1.000
_cell.length_c   1.000
_cell.angle_alpha   90.00
_cell.angle_beta   90.00
_cell.angle_gamma   90.00
#
_symmetry.space_group_name_H-M   'P 1'
#
loop_
_entity.id
_entity.type
_entity.pdbx_description
1 polymer ?
#
loop_
_entity_poly.entity_id
_entity_poly.type
_entity_poly.pdbx_seq_one_letter_code
_entity_poly.pdbx_strand_id
1 'polypeptide(L)'
;MQNLRQLGSSLLFAAVSLVLILGGLSSALAENRINQPPATLTETRVPTREAGASSTPGLLPSVTSIASLSATATFPPPTSCPPPNGWVAYIVQIGDTLENVAARHGVTPNVLKEGNCLIGGGLIPNTRIYVPPTPTATFIPCGAPIGWVFYTVQAGDNLYQIGLKYRVT
;
A
#
# COMPACT_ATOMS: atom_id res chain seq x y z
N MET A 1 11.82 3.91 55.86
CA MET A 1 10.66 4.42 55.09
C MET A 1 10.94 4.56 53.59
N GLN A 2 12.14 4.97 53.16
CA GLN A 2 12.46 5.14 51.72
C GLN A 2 12.48 3.82 50.92
N ASN A 3 13.03 2.74 51.49
CA ASN A 3 13.10 1.44 50.81
C ASN A 3 11.70 0.83 50.51
N LEU A 4 10.71 1.10 51.36
CA LEU A 4 9.33 0.61 51.15
C LEU A 4 8.60 1.35 50.03
N ARG A 5 8.89 2.65 49.85
CA ARG A 5 8.38 3.47 48.74
C ARG A 5 9.00 3.05 47.40
N GLN A 6 10.29 2.70 47.41
CA GLN A 6 11.01 2.27 46.23
C GLN A 6 10.50 0.90 45.72
N LEU A 7 10.23 -0.03 46.63
CA LEU A 7 9.60 -1.32 46.32
C LEU A 7 8.20 -1.17 45.74
N GLY A 8 7.39 -0.24 46.27
CA GLY A 8 6.07 0.07 45.72
C GLY A 8 6.14 0.62 44.30
N SER A 9 7.10 1.52 44.03
CA SER A 9 7.29 2.08 42.69
C SER A 9 7.74 1.03 41.67
N SER A 10 8.68 0.14 42.01
CA SER A 10 9.12 -0.92 41.10
C SER A 10 8.02 -1.92 40.77
N LEU A 11 7.12 -2.21 41.73
CA LEU A 11 5.98 -3.10 41.50
C LEU A 11 4.96 -2.48 40.53
N LEU A 12 4.72 -1.18 40.64
CA LEU A 12 3.84 -0.46 39.72
C LEU A 12 4.41 -0.40 38.30
N PHE A 13 5.71 -0.11 38.14
CA PHE A 13 6.36 -0.11 36.82
C PHE A 13 6.38 -1.51 36.18
N ALA A 14 6.56 -2.56 36.98
CA ALA A 14 6.49 -3.95 36.49
C ALA A 14 5.07 -4.31 36.04
N ALA A 15 4.04 -3.91 36.79
CA ALA A 15 2.65 -4.15 36.43
C ALA A 15 2.24 -3.42 35.13
N VAL A 16 2.64 -2.15 34.98
CA VAL A 16 2.38 -1.38 33.76
C VAL A 16 3.08 -1.99 32.55
N SER A 17 4.35 -2.40 32.70
CA SER A 17 5.09 -3.08 31.63
C SER A 17 4.43 -4.39 31.21
N LEU A 18 3.93 -5.18 32.17
CA LEU A 18 3.24 -6.44 31.89
C LEU A 18 1.95 -6.21 31.09
N VAL A 19 1.15 -5.21 31.47
CA VAL A 19 -0.09 -4.86 30.75
C VAL A 19 0.20 -4.43 29.31
N LEU A 20 1.26 -3.64 29.10
CA LEU A 20 1.66 -3.20 27.76
C LEU A 20 2.13 -4.37 26.88
N ILE A 21 2.88 -5.33 27.44
CA ILE A 21 3.34 -6.52 26.71
C ILE A 21 2.16 -7.43 26.32
N LEU A 22 1.24 -7.72 27.27
CA LEU A 22 0.05 -8.53 26.97
C LEU A 22 -0.91 -7.83 26.01
N GLY A 23 -1.05 -6.50 26.12
CA GLY A 23 -1.83 -5.69 25.19
C GLY A 23 -1.27 -5.74 23.78
N GLY A 24 0.04 -5.50 23.62
CA GLY A 24 0.71 -5.54 22.32
C GLY A 24 0.64 -6.93 21.66
N LEU A 25 0.77 -8.00 22.44
CA LEU A 25 0.63 -9.37 21.93
C LEU A 25 -0.81 -9.68 21.47
N SER A 26 -1.80 -9.15 22.18
CA SER A 26 -3.22 -9.30 21.80
C SER A 26 -3.56 -8.54 20.53
N SER A 27 -2.99 -7.34 20.34
CA SER A 27 -3.13 -6.55 19.12
C SER A 27 -2.48 -7.26 17.92
N ALA A 28 -1.29 -7.85 18.10
CA ALA A 28 -0.59 -8.56 17.03
C ALA A 28 -1.33 -9.81 16.53
N LEU A 29 -2.03 -10.55 17.41
CA LEU A 29 -2.86 -11.68 16.98
C LEU A 29 -4.16 -11.25 16.27
N ALA A 30 -4.65 -10.04 16.53
CA ALA A 30 -5.90 -9.54 15.94
C ALA A 30 -5.73 -9.18 14.45
N GLU A 31 -4.53 -8.77 14.02
CA GLU A 31 -4.30 -8.26 12.66
C GLU A 31 -4.28 -9.37 11.59
N ASN A 32 -4.11 -10.65 11.96
CA ASN A 32 -4.05 -11.76 11.00
C ASN A 32 -5.43 -12.31 10.55
N ARG A 33 -6.54 -11.78 11.07
CA ARG A 33 -7.91 -12.28 10.77
C ARG A 33 -8.63 -11.52 9.65
N ILE A 34 -8.13 -10.38 9.19
CA ILE A 34 -8.83 -9.52 8.20
C ILE A 34 -8.44 -9.84 6.75
N ASN A 35 -7.35 -10.59 6.52
CA ASN A 35 -6.86 -10.91 5.17
C ASN A 35 -7.09 -12.36 4.72
N GLN A 36 -7.93 -13.13 5.41
CA GLN A 36 -8.27 -14.48 4.94
C GLN A 36 -9.44 -14.39 3.95
N PRO A 37 -9.25 -14.70 2.65
CA PRO A 37 -10.36 -14.81 1.71
C PRO A 37 -11.36 -15.89 2.18
N PRO A 38 -12.66 -15.75 1.86
CA PRO A 38 -13.69 -16.66 2.35
C PRO A 38 -13.37 -18.12 2.00
N ALA A 39 -13.48 -19.01 2.99
CA ALA A 39 -13.44 -20.44 2.75
C ALA A 39 -14.63 -20.83 1.87
N THR A 40 -14.38 -21.06 0.59
CA THR A 40 -15.35 -21.63 -0.35
C THR A 40 -15.52 -23.09 0.03
N LEU A 41 -16.72 -23.46 0.47
CA LEU A 41 -17.11 -24.85 0.69
C LEU A 41 -17.20 -25.53 -0.69
N THR A 42 -16.21 -26.35 -1.01
CA THR A 42 -16.26 -27.29 -2.13
C THR A 42 -17.26 -28.39 -1.79
N GLU A 43 -18.49 -28.27 -2.30
CA GLU A 43 -19.48 -29.34 -2.24
C GLU A 43 -19.08 -30.44 -3.25
N THR A 44 -18.51 -31.52 -2.71
CA THR A 44 -18.27 -32.78 -3.42
C THR A 44 -19.60 -33.44 -3.77
N ARG A 45 -20.14 -33.14 -4.96
CA ARG A 45 -21.24 -33.91 -5.54
C ARG A 45 -20.68 -35.01 -6.44
N VAL A 46 -20.65 -36.22 -5.90
CA VAL A 46 -20.43 -37.47 -6.63
C VAL A 46 -21.66 -37.76 -7.50
N PRO A 47 -21.52 -38.03 -8.80
CA PRO A 47 -22.47 -38.87 -9.53
C PRO A 47 -21.93 -40.30 -9.61
N THR A 48 -22.79 -41.19 -9.14
CA THR A 48 -22.72 -42.65 -9.18
C THR A 48 -22.28 -43.19 -10.53
N ARG A 49 -21.26 -44.06 -10.49
CA ARG A 49 -20.81 -44.94 -11.58
C ARG A 49 -21.87 -46.01 -11.82
N GLU A 50 -22.51 -46.00 -12.99
CA GLU A 50 -23.28 -47.13 -13.50
C GLU A 50 -22.55 -47.73 -14.70
N ALA A 51 -22.21 -49.01 -14.58
CA ALA A 51 -21.47 -49.77 -15.57
C ALA A 51 -22.42 -50.29 -16.65
N GLY A 52 -22.22 -49.88 -17.89
CA GLY A 52 -22.81 -50.50 -19.08
C GLY A 52 -21.70 -50.88 -20.04
N ALA A 53 -21.35 -52.17 -20.09
CA ALA A 53 -20.45 -52.73 -21.07
C ALA A 53 -21.23 -53.07 -22.36
N SER A 54 -20.71 -52.66 -23.53
CA SER A 54 -20.97 -53.35 -24.80
C SER A 54 -19.93 -52.99 -25.87
N SER A 55 -19.09 -54.00 -26.15
CA SER A 55 -18.44 -54.38 -27.41
C SER A 55 -18.48 -53.44 -28.63
N THR A 56 -17.31 -53.22 -29.27
CA THR A 56 -16.85 -53.92 -30.50
C THR A 56 -15.57 -53.22 -31.05
N PRO A 57 -14.57 -53.95 -31.60
CA PRO A 57 -13.32 -53.37 -32.11
C PRO A 57 -13.33 -53.11 -33.63
N GLY A 58 -12.58 -52.08 -34.04
CA GLY A 58 -11.95 -52.00 -35.37
C GLY A 58 -12.57 -51.00 -36.34
N LEU A 59 -11.82 -49.93 -36.65
CA LEU A 59 -11.32 -49.58 -38.00
C LEU A 59 -10.78 -48.12 -38.03
N LEU A 60 -9.48 -47.99 -38.32
CA LEU A 60 -8.75 -46.91 -39.01
C LEU A 60 -8.80 -45.44 -38.50
N PRO A 61 -7.65 -44.79 -38.19
CA PRO A 61 -7.60 -43.35 -37.98
C PRO A 61 -7.64 -42.61 -39.32
N SER A 62 -8.81 -42.06 -39.68
CA SER A 62 -8.90 -41.02 -40.71
C SER A 62 -8.54 -39.68 -40.06
N VAL A 63 -7.31 -39.23 -40.27
CA VAL A 63 -6.82 -37.95 -39.75
C VAL A 63 -7.39 -36.84 -40.63
N THR A 64 -8.59 -36.36 -40.30
CA THR A 64 -9.17 -35.17 -40.91
C THR A 64 -8.37 -33.96 -40.43
N SER A 65 -7.53 -33.42 -41.31
CA SER A 65 -6.79 -32.17 -41.10
C SER A 65 -7.77 -31.01 -40.89
N ILE A 66 -7.88 -30.54 -39.65
CA ILE A 66 -8.58 -29.30 -39.33
C ILE A 66 -7.69 -28.15 -39.79
N ALA A 67 -8.15 -27.41 -40.80
CA ALA A 67 -7.51 -26.20 -41.26
C ALA A 67 -7.32 -25.23 -40.09
N SER A 68 -6.07 -25.02 -39.71
CA SER A 68 -5.64 -24.03 -38.74
C SER A 68 -5.84 -22.63 -39.33
N LEU A 69 -6.99 -22.03 -39.03
CA LEU A 69 -7.21 -20.60 -39.24
C LEU A 69 -6.26 -19.85 -38.30
N SER A 70 -5.09 -19.47 -38.82
CA SER A 70 -4.18 -18.54 -38.19
C SER A 70 -4.87 -17.17 -38.15
N ALA A 71 -5.61 -16.92 -37.07
CA ALA A 71 -6.07 -15.58 -36.73
C ALA A 71 -4.80 -14.76 -36.47
N THR A 72 -4.37 -14.03 -37.50
CA THR A 72 -3.36 -12.98 -37.36
C THR A 72 -3.98 -11.93 -36.45
N ALA A 73 -3.64 -11.97 -35.16
CA ALA A 73 -3.98 -10.92 -34.22
C ALA A 73 -3.19 -9.67 -34.63
N THR A 74 -3.80 -8.83 -35.47
CA THR A 74 -3.29 -7.51 -35.77
C THR A 74 -3.38 -6.70 -34.48
N PHE A 75 -2.24 -6.51 -33.82
CA PHE A 75 -2.14 -5.67 -32.64
C PHE A 75 -2.57 -4.25 -33.06
N PRO A 76 -3.63 -3.67 -32.46
CA PRO A 76 -3.99 -2.30 -32.78
C PRO A 76 -2.79 -1.39 -32.49
N PRO A 77 -2.62 -0.31 -33.28
CA PRO A 77 -1.55 0.65 -33.03
C PRO A 77 -1.61 1.14 -31.58
N PRO A 78 -0.47 1.38 -30.91
CA PRO A 78 -0.47 1.79 -29.52
C PRO A 78 -1.29 3.08 -29.40
N THR A 79 -2.42 2.99 -28.71
CA THR A 79 -3.26 4.14 -28.41
C THR A 79 -2.39 5.10 -27.63
N SER A 80 -2.03 6.24 -28.22
CA SER A 80 -1.27 7.27 -27.50
C SER A 80 -2.20 7.81 -26.41
N CYS A 81 -2.02 7.36 -25.18
CA CYS A 81 -2.68 7.91 -24.02
C CYS A 81 -1.85 9.11 -23.53
N PRO A 82 -2.28 10.36 -23.79
CA PRO A 82 -1.54 11.50 -23.28
C PRO A 82 -1.64 11.51 -21.75
N PRO A 83 -0.52 11.72 -21.03
CA PRO A 83 -0.55 11.75 -19.58
C PRO A 83 -1.36 12.96 -19.08
N PRO A 84 -2.05 12.84 -17.93
CA PRO A 84 -2.64 13.98 -17.26
C PRO A 84 -1.58 15.03 -16.90
N ASN A 85 -2.00 16.28 -16.79
CA ASN A 85 -1.08 17.39 -16.50
C ASN A 85 -0.38 17.20 -15.15
N GLY A 86 0.92 17.47 -15.12
CA GLY A 86 1.76 17.34 -13.92
C GLY A 86 2.17 15.91 -13.58
N TRP A 87 1.75 14.90 -14.34
CA TRP A 87 2.14 13.52 -14.09
C TRP A 87 3.54 13.24 -14.62
N VAL A 88 4.27 12.38 -13.90
CA VAL A 88 5.64 11.99 -14.19
C VAL A 88 5.70 10.53 -14.60
N ALA A 89 6.69 10.18 -15.43
CA ALA A 89 6.89 8.79 -15.82
C ALA A 89 7.45 7.97 -14.65
N TYR A 90 6.87 6.79 -14.44
CA TYR A 90 7.25 5.79 -13.46
C TYR A 90 7.49 4.45 -14.15
N ILE A 91 8.54 3.74 -13.75
CA ILE A 91 8.82 2.40 -14.24
C ILE A 91 8.30 1.40 -13.21
N VAL A 92 7.35 0.58 -13.64
CA VAL A 92 6.74 -0.46 -12.79
C VAL A 92 7.81 -1.42 -12.31
N GLN A 93 7.89 -1.63 -11.01
CA GLN A 93 8.83 -2.56 -10.39
C GLN A 93 8.19 -3.94 -10.20
N ILE A 94 9.03 -4.95 -9.98
CA ILE A 94 8.56 -6.30 -9.64
C ILE A 94 7.84 -6.24 -8.30
N GLY A 95 6.59 -6.71 -8.26
CA GLY A 95 5.74 -6.67 -7.06
C GLY A 95 4.90 -5.40 -6.92
N ASP A 96 4.99 -4.45 -7.86
CA ASP A 96 4.03 -3.35 -7.92
C ASP A 96 2.65 -3.86 -8.35
N THR A 97 1.63 -3.34 -7.69
CA THR A 97 0.23 -3.53 -8.05
C THR A 97 -0.40 -2.16 -8.25
N LEU A 98 -1.53 -2.10 -8.96
CA LEU A 98 -2.21 -0.83 -9.19
C LEU A 98 -2.58 -0.15 -7.87
N GLU A 99 -2.95 -0.94 -6.85
CA GLU A 99 -3.32 -0.49 -5.52
C GLU A 99 -2.14 0.14 -4.78
N ASN A 100 -0.99 -0.54 -4.75
CA ASN A 100 0.15 -0.04 -3.99
C ASN A 100 0.81 1.18 -4.66
N VAL A 101 0.85 1.24 -5.99
CA VAL A 101 1.36 2.41 -6.71
C VAL A 101 0.42 3.59 -6.51
N ALA A 102 -0.89 3.39 -6.68
CA ALA A 102 -1.86 4.46 -6.45
C ALA A 102 -1.78 5.02 -5.03
N ALA A 103 -1.69 4.15 -4.02
CA ALA A 103 -1.54 4.55 -2.62
C ALA A 103 -0.27 5.37 -2.36
N ARG A 104 0.89 4.96 -2.91
CA ARG A 104 2.15 5.71 -2.77
C ARG A 104 2.07 7.12 -3.36
N HIS A 105 1.31 7.26 -4.44
CA HIS A 105 1.14 8.53 -5.15
C HIS A 105 -0.12 9.31 -4.72
N GLY A 106 -0.84 8.85 -3.68
CA GLY A 106 -1.99 9.56 -3.11
C GLY A 106 -3.21 9.63 -4.03
N VAL A 107 -3.39 8.69 -4.96
CA VAL A 107 -4.55 8.59 -5.84
C VAL A 107 -5.28 7.26 -5.70
N THR A 108 -6.48 7.17 -6.25
CA THR A 108 -7.20 5.89 -6.31
C THR A 108 -6.69 5.03 -7.46
N PRO A 109 -6.80 3.69 -7.38
CA PRO A 109 -6.41 2.80 -8.47
C PRO A 109 -7.15 3.12 -9.77
N ASN A 110 -8.42 3.53 -9.68
CA ASN A 110 -9.22 3.92 -10.86
C ASN A 110 -8.65 5.17 -11.55
N VAL A 111 -8.28 6.20 -10.79
CA VAL A 111 -7.66 7.42 -11.36
C VAL A 111 -6.34 7.07 -12.04
N LEU A 112 -5.53 6.21 -11.42
CA LEU A 112 -4.28 5.74 -12.01
C LEU A 112 -4.52 4.93 -13.31
N LYS A 113 -5.56 4.09 -13.31
CA LYS A 113 -5.98 3.30 -14.48
C LYS A 113 -6.42 4.19 -15.64
N GLU A 114 -7.29 5.15 -15.37
CA GLU A 114 -7.84 6.08 -16.35
C GLU A 114 -6.75 7.00 -16.92
N GLY A 115 -5.89 7.56 -16.07
CA GLY A 115 -4.77 8.41 -16.49
C GLY A 115 -3.71 7.69 -17.34
N ASN A 116 -3.72 6.37 -17.36
CA ASN A 116 -2.82 5.53 -18.16
C ASN A 116 -3.55 4.71 -19.23
N CYS A 117 -4.86 4.92 -19.42
CA CYS A 117 -5.70 4.16 -20.35
C CYS A 117 -5.55 2.63 -20.21
N LEU A 118 -5.38 2.15 -18.98
CA LEU A 118 -5.19 0.73 -18.71
C LEU A 118 -6.52 -0.02 -18.83
N ILE A 119 -6.51 -1.11 -19.59
CA ILE A 119 -7.70 -1.94 -19.82
C ILE A 119 -7.98 -2.83 -18.59
N GLY A 120 -6.93 -3.25 -17.87
CA GLY A 120 -7.00 -4.12 -16.71
C GLY A 120 -6.35 -3.53 -15.46
N GLY A 121 -6.46 -4.26 -14.34
CA GLY A 121 -5.81 -3.89 -13.07
C GLY A 121 -4.37 -4.39 -12.90
N GLY A 122 -3.85 -5.16 -13.87
CA GLY A 122 -2.50 -5.70 -13.81
C GLY A 122 -1.47 -4.69 -14.29
N LEU A 123 -0.38 -4.54 -13.53
CA LEU A 123 0.81 -3.81 -13.96
C LEU A 123 1.87 -4.80 -14.45
N ILE A 124 2.48 -4.49 -15.59
CA ILE A 124 3.54 -5.32 -16.17
C ILE A 124 4.88 -4.74 -15.68
N PRO A 125 5.73 -5.53 -14.99
CA PRO A 125 7.04 -5.04 -14.55
C PRO A 125 7.89 -4.52 -15.71
N ASN A 126 8.73 -3.53 -15.42
CA ASN A 126 9.60 -2.85 -16.38
C ASN A 126 8.87 -2.13 -17.52
N THR A 127 7.57 -1.85 -17.37
CA THR A 127 6.83 -0.95 -18.27
C THR A 127 6.76 0.46 -17.69
N ARG A 128 6.65 1.44 -18.60
CA ARG A 128 6.50 2.85 -18.22
C ARG A 128 5.01 3.19 -18.11
N ILE A 129 4.62 3.72 -16.97
CA ILE A 129 3.33 4.36 -16.72
C ILE A 129 3.56 5.80 -16.27
N TYR A 130 2.49 6.57 -16.13
CA TYR A 130 2.50 7.92 -15.58
C TYR A 130 1.82 7.92 -14.23
N VAL A 131 2.37 8.68 -13.29
CA VAL A 131 1.87 8.80 -11.92
C VAL A 131 1.86 10.26 -11.50
N PRO A 132 0.98 10.66 -10.56
CA PRO A 132 1.06 11.98 -9.97
C PRO A 132 2.37 12.17 -9.20
N PRO A 133 2.86 13.41 -9.06
CA PRO A 133 4.04 13.67 -8.25
C PRO A 133 3.75 13.26 -6.80
N THR A 134 4.70 12.59 -6.17
CA THR A 134 4.56 12.25 -4.76
C THR A 134 4.51 13.54 -3.93
N PRO A 135 3.61 13.63 -2.94
CA PRO A 135 3.64 14.74 -2.01
C PRO A 135 5.00 14.73 -1.32
N THR A 136 5.82 15.73 -1.64
CA THR A 136 7.07 15.92 -0.91
C THR A 136 6.69 16.48 0.44
N ALA A 137 7.01 15.76 1.50
CA ALA A 137 6.89 16.30 2.84
C ALA A 137 7.87 17.47 2.95
N THR A 138 7.36 18.69 2.88
CA THR A 138 8.14 19.86 3.23
C THR A 138 8.42 19.75 4.73
N PHE A 139 9.68 19.45 5.08
CA PHE A 139 10.10 19.46 6.47
C PHE A 139 9.99 20.90 6.98
N ILE A 140 8.92 21.19 7.72
CA ILE A 140 8.81 22.42 8.49
C ILE A 140 9.60 22.16 9.78
N PRO A 141 10.79 22.74 9.96
CA PRO A 141 11.54 22.54 11.18
C PRO A 141 10.69 23.00 12.37
N CYS A 142 10.48 22.10 13.32
CA CYS A 142 9.90 22.48 14.61
C CYS A 142 10.91 23.40 15.31
N GLY A 143 10.63 24.70 15.39
CA GLY A 143 11.56 25.65 15.99
C GLY A 143 11.21 27.09 15.68
N ALA A 144 12.02 28.00 16.23
CA ALA A 144 11.93 29.41 15.89
C ALA A 144 12.16 29.58 14.37
N PRO A 145 11.40 30.46 13.69
CA PRO A 145 11.62 30.71 12.28
C PRO A 145 13.07 31.12 11.98
N ILE A 146 13.52 30.84 10.77
CA ILE A 146 14.87 31.21 10.33
C ILE A 146 15.09 32.71 10.55
N GLY A 147 16.17 33.08 11.25
CA GLY A 147 16.52 34.46 11.57
C GLY A 147 16.06 34.96 12.94
N TRP A 148 15.34 34.13 13.72
CA TRP A 148 15.00 34.47 15.10
C TRP A 148 16.20 34.25 16.03
N VAL A 149 16.35 35.14 17.01
CA VAL A 149 17.40 35.09 18.03
C VAL A 149 16.78 34.70 19.37
N PHE A 150 17.42 33.77 20.09
CA PHE A 150 16.99 33.43 21.45
C PHE A 150 17.34 34.57 22.41
N TYR A 151 16.33 35.04 23.15
CA TYR A 151 16.52 36.00 24.22
C TYR A 151 16.01 35.44 25.54
N THR A 152 16.90 35.37 26.54
CA THR A 152 16.53 35.03 27.92
C THR A 152 16.19 36.32 28.66
N VAL A 153 14.93 36.46 29.07
CA VAL A 153 14.44 37.62 29.82
C VAL A 153 15.20 37.76 31.13
N GLN A 154 15.75 38.94 31.38
CA GLN A 154 16.49 39.28 32.60
C GLN A 154 15.58 40.00 33.59
N ALA A 155 16.00 40.08 34.86
CA ALA A 155 15.26 40.82 35.88
C ALA A 155 15.15 42.32 35.51
N GLY A 156 13.92 42.84 35.46
CA GLY A 156 13.64 44.23 35.09
C GLY A 156 13.36 44.47 33.60
N ASP A 157 13.46 43.44 32.76
CA ASP A 157 13.06 43.54 31.35
C ASP A 157 11.54 43.73 31.19
N ASN A 158 11.16 44.40 30.11
CA ASN A 158 9.79 44.40 29.59
C ASN A 158 9.81 44.34 28.06
N LEU A 159 8.68 43.97 27.44
CA LEU A 159 8.60 43.80 25.98
C LEU A 159 8.94 45.09 25.21
N TYR A 160 8.62 46.26 25.77
CA TYR A 160 8.94 47.54 25.13
C TYR A 160 10.45 47.77 25.05
N GLN A 161 11.18 47.58 26.16
CA GLN A 161 12.64 47.72 26.21
C GLN A 161 13.35 46.66 25.34
N ILE A 162 12.87 45.42 25.35
CA ILE A 162 13.39 44.35 24.49
C ILE A 162 13.12 44.68 23.01
N GLY A 163 11.93 45.16 22.67
CA GLY A 163 11.56 45.59 21.33
C GLY A 163 12.46 46.70 20.80
N LEU A 164 12.71 47.73 21.62
CA LEU A 164 13.67 48.80 21.29
C LEU A 164 15.09 48.27 21.06
N LYS A 165 15.56 47.33 21.90
CA LYS A 165 16.89 46.72 21.77
C LYS A 165 17.06 45.95 20.47
N TYR A 166 16.05 45.19 20.06
CA TYR A 166 16.08 44.40 18.81
C TYR A 166 15.46 45.11 17.61
N ARG A 167 14.98 46.35 17.77
CA ARG A 167 14.28 47.15 16.76
C ARG A 167 13.08 46.41 16.16
N VAL A 168 12.29 45.79 17.04
CA VAL A 168 11.05 45.10 16.71
C VAL A 168 9.89 45.76 17.47
N THR A 169 8.69 45.73 16.88
CA THR A 169 7.46 46.33 17.42
C THR A 169 6.46 45.28 17.85
#